data_AF-A0AAD8AJD2-F1
#
_entry.id   AF-A0AAD8AJD2-F1
#
_cell.length_a   1.000
_cell.length_b   1.000
_cell.length_c   1.000
_cell.angle_alpha   90.00
_cell.angle_beta   90.00
_cell.angle_gamma   90.00
#
_symmetry.space_group_name_H-M   'P 1'
#
loop_
_entity.id
_entity.type
_entity.pdbx_description
1 polymer ?
#
loop_
_entity_poly.entity_id
_entity_poly.type
_entity_poly.pdbx_seq_one_letter_code
_entity_poly.pdbx_strand_id
1 'polypeptide(L)'
;MKAEDQTILALHNKVVTHNARISVTHDNHRTWQLHIRQVKESDRGCYMCQINTSIMKKQVGCVDVHALLRDNRCGSFPFAFHSGK
;
A
#
# COMPACT_ATOMS: atom_id res chain seq x y z
N MET A 1 0.73 -12.02 -3.32
CA MET A 1 1.29 -10.97 -2.45
C MET A 1 1.68 -9.85 -3.40
N LYS A 2 1.17 -8.61 -3.29
CA LYS A 2 1.26 -7.66 -4.43
C LYS A 2 2.70 -7.34 -4.88
N ALA A 3 3.66 -7.40 -3.96
CA ALA A 3 5.09 -7.32 -4.27
C ALA A 3 5.65 -8.55 -5.05
N GLU A 4 5.09 -9.75 -4.84
CA GLU A 4 5.48 -10.99 -5.53
C GLU A 4 4.75 -11.14 -6.87
N ASP A 5 3.51 -10.65 -6.96
CA ASP A 5 2.65 -10.73 -8.15
C ASP A 5 3.09 -9.75 -9.27
N GLN A 6 4.27 -9.11 -9.11
CA GLN A 6 4.88 -8.11 -10.01
C GLN A 6 3.92 -6.99 -10.49
N THR A 7 2.87 -6.71 -9.72
CA THR A 7 1.84 -5.76 -10.12
C THR A 7 2.32 -4.33 -9.87
N ILE A 8 2.49 -3.57 -10.94
CA ILE A 8 2.89 -2.16 -10.86
C ILE A 8 1.67 -1.29 -10.55
N LEU A 9 1.64 -0.69 -9.36
CA LEU A 9 0.54 0.20 -8.95
C LEU A 9 0.72 1.63 -9.45
N ALA A 10 1.95 2.12 -9.43
CA ALA A 10 2.32 3.47 -9.84
C ALA A 10 3.77 3.51 -10.33
N LEU A 11 4.06 4.47 -11.19
CA LEU A 11 5.40 4.78 -11.66
C LEU A 11 5.64 6.28 -11.46
N HIS A 12 6.70 6.61 -10.73
CA HIS A 12 7.00 7.99 -10.36
C HIS A 12 5.83 8.60 -9.56
N ASN A 13 5.20 9.67 -10.06
CA ASN A 13 4.04 10.31 -9.43
C ASN A 13 2.71 9.94 -10.13
N LYS A 14 2.72 8.95 -11.03
CA LYS A 14 1.55 8.56 -11.82
C LYS A 14 1.06 7.18 -11.42
N VAL A 15 -0.23 7.08 -11.12
CA VAL A 15 -0.92 5.80 -10.90
C VAL A 15 -1.06 5.07 -12.24
N VAL A 16 -0.73 3.78 -12.27
CA VAL A 16 -0.80 2.92 -13.47
C VAL A 16 -1.92 1.88 -13.35
N THR A 17 -2.29 1.51 -12.12
CA THR A 17 -3.40 0.58 -11.87
C THR A 17 -4.76 1.18 -12.22
N HIS A 18 -5.71 0.34 -12.67
CA HIS A 18 -7.12 0.70 -12.86
C HIS A 18 -7.90 0.84 -11.54
N ASN A 19 -7.31 0.51 -10.40
CA ASN A 19 -7.96 0.64 -9.11
C ASN A 19 -8.03 2.11 -8.68
N ALA A 20 -9.18 2.75 -8.89
CA ALA A 20 -9.43 4.16 -8.55
C ALA A 20 -9.27 4.51 -7.06
N ARG A 21 -9.15 3.52 -6.17
CA ARG A 21 -8.88 3.73 -4.73
C ARG A 21 -7.41 3.98 -4.43
N ILE A 22 -6.52 3.74 -5.40
CA ILE A 22 -5.07 3.90 -5.27
C ILE A 22 -4.67 5.29 -5.74
N SER A 23 -3.94 6.01 -4.89
CA SER A 23 -3.25 7.24 -5.28
C SER A 23 -1.84 7.26 -4.71
N VAL A 24 -0.95 8.01 -5.36
CA VAL A 24 0.42 8.21 -4.88
C VAL A 24 0.68 9.69 -4.74
N THR A 25 1.34 10.08 -3.66
CA THR A 25 1.87 11.43 -3.46
C THR A 25 3.37 11.37 -3.25
N HIS A 26 4.07 12.41 -3.68
CA HIS A 26 5.49 12.61 -3.42
C HIS A 26 5.64 13.92 -2.66
N ASP A 27 6.39 13.89 -1.56
CA ASP A 27 6.57 15.04 -0.67
C ASP A 27 7.63 16.05 -1.17
N ASN A 28 8.02 15.97 -2.44
CA ASN A 28 9.08 16.75 -3.09
C ASN A 28 10.49 16.56 -2.49
N HIS A 29 10.65 15.63 -1.54
CA HIS A 29 11.95 15.27 -0.99
C HIS A 29 12.32 13.86 -1.40
N ARG A 30 11.97 12.86 -0.60
CA ARG A 30 12.46 11.48 -0.76
C ARG A 30 11.40 10.44 -0.41
N THR A 31 10.16 10.85 -0.20
CA THR A 31 9.12 9.96 0.28
C THR A 31 7.98 9.87 -0.71
N TRP A 32 7.78 8.65 -1.23
CA TRP A 32 6.60 8.26 -1.99
C TRP A 32 5.62 7.60 -1.03
N GLN A 33 4.40 8.13 -1.00
CA GLN A 33 3.34 7.62 -0.15
C GLN A 33 2.29 6.95 -1.02
N LEU A 34 2.02 5.69 -0.74
CA LEU A 34 0.90 4.95 -1.31
C LEU A 34 -0.34 5.16 -0.45
N HIS A 35 -1.41 5.63 -1.05
CA HIS A 35 -2.70 5.83 -0.41
C HIS A 35 -3.72 4.84 -0.97
N ILE A 36 -4.43 4.14 -0.07
CA ILE A 36 -5.50 3.21 -0.42
C ILE A 36 -6.77 3.68 0.29
N ARG A 37 -7.74 4.21 -0.46
CA ARG A 37 -9.04 4.64 0.07
C ARG A 37 -9.99 3.44 0.20
N GLN A 38 -10.91 3.49 1.16
CA GLN A 38 -11.94 2.45 1.34
C GLN A 38 -11.34 1.03 1.28
N VAL A 39 -10.28 0.80 2.05
CA VAL A 39 -9.59 -0.48 2.18
C VAL A 39 -10.57 -1.61 2.42
N LYS A 40 -10.32 -2.70 1.72
CA LYS A 40 -11.05 -3.96 1.76
C LYS A 40 -10.10 -5.04 2.24
N GLU A 41 -10.64 -6.15 2.73
CA GLU A 41 -9.83 -7.30 3.13
C GLU A 41 -8.91 -7.79 2.00
N SER A 42 -9.36 -7.70 0.74
CA SER A 42 -8.55 -8.01 -0.46
C SER A 42 -7.32 -7.10 -0.67
N ASP A 43 -7.25 -5.97 0.03
CA ASP A 43 -6.08 -5.09 -0.03
C ASP A 43 -4.93 -5.60 0.87
N ARG A 44 -5.22 -6.51 1.81
CA ARG A 44 -4.21 -7.20 2.62
C ARG A 44 -3.05 -7.69 1.76
N GLY A 45 -1.83 -7.51 2.27
CA GLY A 45 -0.60 -8.00 1.65
C GLY A 45 0.54 -7.00 1.69
N CYS A 46 1.67 -7.40 1.12
CA CYS A 46 2.88 -6.59 1.10
C CYS A 46 3.04 -5.80 -0.20
N TYR A 47 3.46 -4.56 -0.02
CA TYR A 47 3.69 -3.55 -1.05
C TYR A 47 5.16 -3.20 -1.06
N MET A 48 5.72 -2.97 -2.25
CA MET A 48 7.12 -2.62 -2.43
C MET A 48 7.25 -1.24 -3.05
N CYS A 49 8.06 -0.38 -2.44
CA CYS A 49 8.57 0.83 -3.06
C CYS A 49 9.95 0.53 -3.67
N GLN A 50 10.12 0.81 -4.96
CA GLN A 50 11.38 0.62 -5.67
C GLN A 50 11.85 1.95 -6.26
N ILE A 51 13.13 2.27 -6.03
CA ILE A 51 13.81 3.43 -6.61
C ILE A 51 14.97 2.93 -7.47
N ASN A 52 14.94 3.31 -8.75
CA ASN A 52 15.95 2.96 -9.73
C ASN A 52 17.12 3.95 -9.64
N THR A 53 18.09 3.65 -8.78
CA THR A 53 19.40 4.33 -8.72
C THR A 53 20.52 3.38 -9.19
N SER A 54 21.76 3.86 -9.30
CA SER A 54 22.93 3.03 -9.65
C SER A 54 23.06 1.77 -8.78
N ILE A 55 22.67 1.88 -7.52
CA ILE A 55 22.34 0.76 -6.65
C ILE A 55 20.83 0.81 -6.42
N MET A 56 20.09 -0.18 -6.92
CA MET A 56 18.63 -0.23 -6.78
C MET A 56 18.23 -0.26 -5.29
N LYS A 57 17.33 0.65 -4.90
CA LYS A 57 16.78 0.68 -3.53
C LYS A 57 15.38 0.10 -3.52
N LYS A 58 15.11 -0.78 -2.55
CA LYS A 58 13.80 -1.41 -2.34
C LYS A 58 13.41 -1.33 -0.87
N GLN A 59 12.16 -1.02 -0.61
CA GLN A 59 11.56 -1.08 0.71
C GLN A 59 10.22 -1.79 0.63
N VAL A 60 9.98 -2.73 1.54
CA VAL A 60 8.73 -3.52 1.58
C VAL A 60 7.98 -3.18 2.86
N GLY A 61 6.67 -2.99 2.75
CA GLY A 61 5.77 -2.80 3.88
C GLY A 61 4.51 -3.62 3.71
N CYS A 62 4.05 -4.28 4.78
CA CYS A 62 2.88 -5.14 4.75
C CYS A 62 1.68 -4.48 5.42
N VAL A 63 0.53 -4.54 4.75
CA VAL A 63 -0.74 -4.01 5.24
C VAL A 63 -1.57 -5.20 5.71
N ASP A 64 -1.97 -5.15 6.99
CA ASP A 64 -3.01 -6.02 7.53
C ASP A 64 -4.33 -5.25 7.68
N VAL A 65 -5.44 -5.94 7.42
CA VAL A 65 -6.79 -5.36 7.45
C VAL A 65 -7.60 -6.12 8.48
N HIS A 66 -7.89 -5.44 9.58
CA HIS A 66 -8.73 -5.97 10.66
C HIS A 66 -10.13 -5.39 10.55
N ALA A 67 -11.15 -6.25 10.54
CA ALA A 67 -12.53 -5.85 10.76
C ALA A 67 -12.79 -5.82 12.27
N LEU A 68 -13.30 -4.71 12.78
CA LEU A 68 -13.75 -4.63 14.16
C LEU A 68 -15.25 -4.92 14.18
N LEU A 69 -15.63 -5.98 14.90
CA LEU A 69 -17.04 -6.27 15.16
C LEU A 69 -17.54 -5.26 16.19
N ARG A 70 -18.51 -4.42 15.80
CA ARG A 70 -19.21 -3.52 16.73
C ARG A 70 -20.71 -3.79 16.58
N ASP A 71 -21.36 -4.22 17.66
CA ASP A 71 -22.81 -4.52 17.72
C ASP A 71 -23.32 -5.50 16.64
N ASN A 72 -22.68 -6.66 16.48
CA ASN A 72 -23.00 -7.66 15.44
C ASN A 72 -23.00 -7.11 14.00
N ARG A 73 -22.41 -5.93 13.77
CA ARG A 73 -22.17 -5.35 12.45
C ARG A 73 -20.67 -5.35 12.17
N CYS A 74 -20.30 -5.77 10.96
CA CYS A 74 -18.93 -5.74 10.48
C CYS A 74 -18.57 -4.28 10.13
N GLY A 75 -17.87 -3.59 11.03
CA GLY A 75 -17.30 -2.27 10.78
C GLY A 75 -15.85 -2.39 10.33
N SER A 76 -15.45 -1.64 9.31
CA SER A 76 -14.05 -1.58 8.84
C SER A 76 -13.28 -0.45 9.55
N PHE A 77 -11.97 -0.67 9.77
CA PHE A 77 -10.90 0.26 10.27
C PHE A 77 -10.64 0.29 11.79
N PRO A 78 -9.37 0.30 12.26
CA PRO A 78 -8.20 1.00 11.68
C PRO A 78 -7.04 0.11 11.20
N PHE A 79 -6.16 0.72 10.41
CA PHE A 79 -4.92 0.14 9.85
C PHE A 79 -3.92 -0.24 10.95
N ALA A 80 -3.36 -1.46 10.90
CA ALA A 80 -2.17 -1.81 11.66
C ALA A 80 -0.98 -1.92 10.70
N PHE A 81 -0.06 -0.95 10.74
CA PHE A 81 1.26 -1.11 10.14
C PHE A 81 2.10 -1.95 11.10
N HIS A 82 2.25 -3.25 10.82
CA HIS A 82 3.28 -4.05 11.47
C HIS A 82 4.61 -3.71 10.81
N SER A 83 5.36 -2.79 11.42
CA SER A 83 6.78 -2.62 11.12
C SER A 83 7.51 -3.85 11.64
N GLY A 84 7.60 -4.91 10.84
CA GLY A 84 8.52 -6.00 11.08
C GLY A 84 9.94 -5.44 11.20
N LYS A 85 10.58 -5.70 12.35
CA LYS A 85 12.04 -5.71 12.44
C LYS A 85 12.60 -6.82 11.56
#